data_AF-A0A415E3N5-F1
#
_entry.id   AF-A0A415E3N5-F1
#
_cell.length_a   1.000
_cell.length_b   1.000
_cell.length_c   1.000
_cell.angle_alpha   90.00
_cell.angle_beta   90.00
_cell.angle_gamma   90.00
#
_symmetry.space_group_name_H-M   'P 1'
#
loop_
_entity.id
_entity.type
_entity.pdbx_description
1 polymer ?
#
loop_
_entity_poly.entity_id
_entity_poly.type
_entity_poly.pdbx_seq_one_letter_code
_entity_poly.pdbx_strand_id
1 'polypeptide(L)'
;MFYMCSILLPPCFLEQFNTDGKSGVIVDGSILTREKYFKNLIIFACPQNMIYGKDKVSFMNHFEKVFQCFPPKIQHQINNLDQWTKEAIEEVRVYKGREIQVFSGGKRISLSGRMEGSDINNLLNNLMKFSYYAYEEDLAKGFITIDGGHRVGICGKAVIDKGKVTLIRDISSLNIRYSKEIVGCSDTLMHLIINDDKSLNNVLIVSPPNCGKTTLIRDIARNISTKGYKVGICDERSEIAGMYNGVSSYHFGMMVDVLDGCPKAEGMIMMIRSMSPQVIITDEIGKKEDVAAIKTCVNCGVKVITTIHGNDAGDLENSEIIEIIDNKTFDVIIFLTDDPTVGTVREVLRG
;
A
#
# COMPACT_ATOMS: atom_id res chain seq x y z
N MET A 1 30.51 -20.57 19.71
CA MET A 1 29.65 -20.90 20.86
C MET A 1 28.74 -19.70 21.11
N PHE A 2 27.72 -19.55 20.28
CA PHE A 2 26.76 -18.45 20.33
C PHE A 2 25.43 -18.99 20.85
N TYR A 3 24.95 -18.40 21.93
CA TYR A 3 23.67 -18.72 22.55
C TYR A 3 22.52 -18.38 21.58
N MET A 4 21.70 -19.38 21.25
CA MET A 4 20.35 -19.20 20.70
C MET A 4 19.55 -18.34 21.68
N CYS A 5 19.09 -17.17 21.25
CA CYS A 5 18.02 -16.45 21.91
C CYS A 5 16.71 -16.88 21.24
N SER A 6 16.14 -17.97 21.77
CA SER A 6 14.78 -18.42 21.52
C SER A 6 13.80 -17.38 22.07
N ILE A 7 13.17 -16.60 21.19
CA ILE A 7 12.04 -15.75 21.55
C ILE A 7 10.82 -16.68 21.69
N LEU A 8 10.47 -16.94 22.95
CA LEU A 8 9.26 -17.63 23.37
C LEU A 8 8.03 -16.81 22.95
N LEU A 9 7.29 -17.31 21.96
CA LEU A 9 5.86 -17.05 21.85
C LEU A 9 5.17 -17.58 23.14
N PRO A 10 4.17 -16.89 23.71
CA PRO A 10 3.47 -17.40 24.88
C PRO A 10 2.84 -18.77 24.56
N PRO A 11 2.86 -19.76 25.48
CA PRO A 11 2.48 -21.16 25.20
C PRO A 11 0.99 -21.42 24.96
N CYS A 12 0.19 -20.41 24.57
CA CYS A 12 -1.26 -20.57 24.39
C CYS A 12 -1.74 -20.53 22.93
N PHE A 13 -0.86 -20.68 21.94
CA PHE A 13 -1.26 -20.66 20.51
C PHE A 13 -0.70 -21.82 19.67
N LEU A 14 -0.15 -22.88 20.28
CA LEU A 14 0.50 -23.99 19.57
C LEU A 14 0.01 -25.41 19.94
N GLU A 15 -1.11 -25.56 20.63
CA GLU A 15 -1.68 -26.90 20.90
C GLU A 15 -3.00 -27.15 20.16
N GLN A 16 -3.03 -28.32 19.50
CA GLN A 16 -4.10 -28.93 18.70
C GLN A 16 -4.15 -28.59 17.20
N PHE A 17 -3.05 -28.91 16.50
CA PHE A 17 -3.12 -29.31 15.09
C PHE A 17 -3.79 -30.68 15.00
N ASN A 18 -5.11 -30.69 14.77
CA ASN A 18 -5.84 -31.89 14.38
C ASN A 18 -6.25 -31.76 12.91
N THR A 19 -5.81 -32.73 12.11
CA THR A 19 -6.13 -32.91 10.70
C THR A 19 -7.62 -33.23 10.55
N ASP A 20 -8.29 -32.50 9.66
CA ASP A 20 -9.47 -32.89 8.85
C ASP A 20 -10.52 -31.79 8.81
N GLY A 21 -10.51 -31.05 7.70
CA GLY A 21 -11.50 -29.99 7.50
C GLY A 21 -11.44 -29.30 6.14
N LYS A 22 -11.07 -29.99 5.06
CA LYS A 22 -11.25 -29.47 3.70
C LYS A 22 -12.75 -29.34 3.41
N SER A 23 -13.23 -28.14 3.15
CA SER A 23 -14.54 -27.94 2.50
C SER A 23 -14.26 -27.33 1.13
N GLY A 24 -14.67 -28.01 0.06
CA GLY A 24 -14.56 -27.47 -1.29
C GLY A 24 -15.61 -26.39 -1.53
N VAL A 25 -15.25 -25.36 -2.30
CA VAL A 25 -16.23 -24.48 -2.95
C VAL A 25 -16.24 -24.90 -4.42
N ILE A 26 -17.43 -25.21 -4.94
CA ILE A 26 -17.62 -25.46 -6.36
C ILE A 26 -17.84 -24.09 -7.00
N VAL A 27 -16.83 -23.61 -7.71
CA VAL A 27 -17.00 -22.56 -8.71
C VAL A 27 -16.96 -23.29 -10.05
N ASP A 28 -18.12 -23.41 -10.68
CA ASP A 28 -18.36 -24.01 -11.99
C ASP A 28 -17.61 -25.32 -12.31
N GLY A 29 -17.84 -26.36 -11.48
CA GLY A 29 -17.30 -27.71 -11.70
C GLY A 29 -15.82 -27.92 -11.31
N SER A 30 -15.12 -26.86 -10.91
CA SER A 30 -13.75 -26.92 -10.39
C SER A 30 -13.75 -26.93 -8.85
N ILE A 31 -13.08 -27.91 -8.24
CA ILE A 31 -12.92 -27.95 -6.78
C ILE A 31 -11.76 -27.04 -6.38
N LEU A 32 -12.06 -25.83 -5.91
CA LEU A 32 -11.09 -25.03 -5.15
C LEU A 32 -11.15 -25.47 -3.68
N THR A 33 -9.97 -25.74 -3.10
CA THR A 33 -9.89 -26.09 -1.68
C THR A 33 -9.90 -24.84 -0.83
N ARG A 34 -10.92 -24.72 0.03
CA ARG A 34 -11.01 -23.64 1.03
C ARG A 34 -10.13 -23.96 2.22
N GLU A 35 -9.23 -23.05 2.56
CA GLU A 35 -8.41 -23.19 3.77
C GLU A 35 -9.13 -22.57 4.97
N LYS A 36 -9.72 -23.43 5.82
CA LYS A 36 -10.44 -22.97 7.02
C LYS A 36 -9.54 -22.27 8.05
N TYR A 37 -8.23 -22.49 8.00
CA TYR A 37 -7.24 -21.94 8.93
C TYR A 37 -7.18 -20.41 8.92
N PHE A 38 -7.43 -19.78 7.77
CA PHE A 38 -7.34 -18.32 7.61
C PHE A 38 -8.61 -17.56 7.92
N LYS A 39 -9.70 -18.27 8.25
CA LYS A 39 -11.00 -17.64 8.45
C LYS A 39 -10.93 -16.67 9.65
N ASN A 40 -11.16 -15.39 9.38
CA ASN A 40 -11.13 -14.28 10.34
C ASN A 40 -9.74 -13.95 10.90
N LEU A 41 -8.66 -14.30 10.19
CA LEU A 41 -7.30 -13.88 10.58
C LEU A 41 -7.14 -12.37 10.36
N ILE A 42 -6.81 -11.62 11.41
CA ILE A 42 -6.58 -10.17 11.30
C ILE A 42 -5.09 -9.90 11.06
N ILE A 43 -4.75 -9.43 9.87
CA ILE A 43 -3.35 -9.20 9.44
C ILE A 43 -2.86 -7.76 9.66
N PHE A 44 -3.78 -6.81 9.82
CA PHE A 44 -3.47 -5.44 10.27
C PHE A 44 -3.76 -5.22 11.75
N ALA A 45 -3.88 -6.30 12.53
CA ALA A 45 -3.99 -6.18 13.97
C ALA A 45 -2.76 -5.39 14.44
N CYS A 46 -2.99 -4.16 14.91
CA CYS A 46 -1.97 -3.30 15.46
C CYS A 46 -1.11 -4.15 16.39
N PRO A 47 0.18 -4.39 16.11
CA PRO A 47 1.00 -5.10 17.05
C PRO A 47 1.17 -4.13 18.22
N GLN A 48 0.31 -4.25 19.23
CA GLN A 48 0.42 -3.48 20.47
C GLN A 48 1.74 -3.79 21.22
N ASN A 49 2.59 -4.68 20.68
CA ASN A 49 3.89 -5.04 21.24
C ASN A 49 4.92 -5.52 20.19
N MET A 50 5.10 -4.84 19.05
CA MET A 50 6.40 -4.95 18.37
C MET A 50 7.37 -3.96 19.02
N ILE A 51 8.01 -4.44 20.08
CA ILE A 51 9.28 -3.91 20.56
C ILE A 51 10.23 -3.99 19.36
N TYR A 52 10.48 -2.86 18.72
CA TYR A 52 11.57 -2.72 17.76
C TYR A 52 12.85 -3.24 18.44
N GLY A 53 13.40 -4.31 17.88
CA GLY A 53 14.68 -4.87 18.32
C GLY A 53 15.75 -3.79 18.35
N LYS A 54 16.75 -4.00 19.21
CA LYS A 54 17.82 -3.07 19.62
C LYS A 54 18.71 -2.46 18.51
N ASP A 55 18.40 -2.66 17.23
CA ASP A 55 19.01 -1.91 16.16
C ASP A 55 18.14 -0.69 15.86
N LYS A 56 18.47 0.41 16.56
CA LYS A 56 18.06 1.77 16.19
C LYS A 56 18.64 2.11 14.81
N VAL A 57 18.11 1.51 13.76
CA VAL A 57 18.13 2.20 12.46
C VAL A 57 17.24 3.41 12.70
N SER A 58 17.87 4.58 12.71
CA SER A 58 17.19 5.85 12.87
C SER A 58 16.12 5.96 11.79
N PHE A 59 14.88 5.64 12.14
CA PHE A 59 13.70 6.00 11.38
C PHE A 59 13.71 7.52 11.32
N MET A 60 14.36 8.11 10.31
CA MET A 60 14.03 9.47 9.90
C MET A 60 12.60 9.38 9.39
N ASN A 61 11.66 9.57 10.31
CA ASN A 61 10.24 9.64 10.02
C ASN A 61 10.08 10.61 8.84
N HIS A 62 9.71 10.14 7.64
CA HIS A 62 9.35 11.03 6.53
C HIS A 62 8.31 12.07 6.99
N PHE A 63 7.50 11.65 7.96
CA PHE A 63 6.64 12.45 8.82
C PHE A 63 7.28 13.71 9.42
N GLU A 64 8.47 13.59 10.04
CA GLU A 64 9.18 14.71 10.64
C GLU A 64 9.63 15.72 9.59
N LYS A 65 10.04 15.26 8.40
CA LYS A 65 10.41 16.14 7.29
C LYS A 65 9.22 16.98 6.84
N VAL A 66 8.02 16.39 6.74
CA VAL A 66 6.80 17.14 6.40
C VAL A 66 6.48 18.19 7.47
N PHE A 67 6.63 17.84 8.75
CA PHE A 67 6.42 18.81 9.83
C PHE A 67 7.41 19.96 9.82
N GLN A 68 8.65 19.72 9.44
CA GLN A 68 9.65 20.77 9.27
C GLN A 68 9.27 21.80 8.19
N CYS A 69 8.33 21.49 7.29
CA CYS A 69 7.83 22.45 6.30
C CYS A 69 6.83 23.48 6.88
N PHE A 70 6.23 23.22 8.05
CA PHE A 70 5.27 24.12 8.68
C PHE A 70 5.96 25.32 9.36
N PRO A 71 5.25 26.42 9.66
CA PRO A 71 5.82 27.52 10.44
C PRO A 71 6.27 27.08 11.85
N PRO A 72 7.33 27.68 12.45
CA PRO A 72 7.90 27.25 13.73
C PRO A 72 6.88 27.11 14.88
N LYS A 73 5.88 28.00 14.93
CA LYS A 73 4.81 27.96 15.94
C LYS A 73 3.95 26.69 15.83
N ILE A 74 3.70 26.23 14.62
CA ILE A 74 2.94 25.01 14.37
C ILE A 74 3.81 23.78 14.63
N GLN A 75 5.07 23.80 14.19
CA GLN A 75 6.04 22.75 14.50
C GLN A 75 6.13 22.48 16.01
N HIS A 76 6.25 23.54 16.82
CA HIS A 76 6.33 23.41 18.28
C HIS A 76 5.08 22.73 18.87
N GLN A 77 3.89 23.07 18.40
CA GLN A 77 2.64 22.45 18.87
C GLN A 77 2.57 20.98 18.49
N ILE A 78 2.93 20.63 17.26
CA ILE A 78 3.00 19.24 16.81
C ILE A 78 4.02 18.45 17.63
N ASN A 79 5.18 19.05 17.90
CA ASN A 79 6.25 18.43 18.70
C ASN A 79 5.86 18.24 20.18
N ASN A 80 4.90 19.01 20.70
CA ASN A 80 4.39 18.85 22.06
C ASN A 80 3.25 17.82 22.16
N LEU A 81 2.75 17.30 21.04
CA LEU A 81 1.82 16.16 21.08
C LEU A 81 2.53 14.94 21.65
N ASP A 82 1.77 14.11 22.38
CA ASP A 82 2.27 12.84 22.87
C ASP A 82 2.63 11.89 21.71
N GLN A 83 3.51 10.93 22.01
CA GLN A 83 4.06 10.04 21.00
C GLN A 83 2.98 9.22 20.27
N TRP A 84 1.98 8.72 21.01
CA TRP A 84 0.87 7.97 20.45
C TRP A 84 0.07 8.81 19.46
N THR A 85 -0.28 10.05 19.84
CA THR A 85 -0.97 10.96 18.94
C THR A 85 -0.16 11.20 17.67
N LYS A 86 1.15 11.43 17.75
CA LYS A 86 1.99 11.64 16.56
C LYS A 86 2.00 10.43 15.62
N GLU A 87 2.22 9.23 16.17
CA GLU A 87 2.23 7.98 15.41
C GLU A 87 0.85 7.68 14.79
N ALA A 88 -0.22 8.15 15.42
CA ALA A 88 -1.58 7.95 14.97
C ALA A 88 -2.09 9.02 13.97
N ILE A 89 -1.35 10.09 13.67
CA ILE A 89 -1.78 11.13 12.70
C ILE A 89 -1.97 10.53 11.30
N GLU A 90 -3.11 10.84 10.67
CA GLU A 90 -3.50 10.37 9.34
C GLU A 90 -3.63 11.54 8.36
N GLU A 91 -4.07 12.69 8.85
CA GLU A 91 -4.41 13.83 8.01
C GLU A 91 -4.15 15.16 8.74
N VAL A 92 -3.62 16.15 8.02
CA VAL A 92 -3.51 17.53 8.48
C VAL A 92 -4.16 18.45 7.44
N ARG A 93 -5.20 19.18 7.86
CA ARG A 93 -5.95 20.11 7.04
C ARG A 93 -5.61 21.55 7.39
N VAL A 94 -5.22 22.31 6.38
CA VAL A 94 -4.86 23.72 6.49
C VAL A 94 -5.84 24.54 5.67
N TYR A 95 -6.39 25.59 6.26
CA TYR A 95 -7.30 26.53 5.59
C TYR A 95 -6.83 27.96 5.82
N LYS A 96 -6.96 28.81 4.80
CA LYS A 96 -6.66 30.23 4.91
C LYS A 96 -7.51 30.88 6.02
N GLY A 97 -6.85 31.56 6.95
CA GLY A 97 -7.48 32.30 8.05
C GLY A 97 -8.15 31.44 9.13
N ARG A 98 -7.93 30.12 9.15
CA ARG A 98 -8.48 29.21 10.18
C ARG A 98 -7.38 28.43 10.89
N GLU A 99 -7.76 27.79 11.98
CA GLU A 99 -6.90 26.87 12.72
C GLU A 99 -6.64 25.58 11.93
N ILE A 100 -5.43 25.04 12.08
CA ILE A 100 -5.03 23.78 11.45
C ILE A 100 -5.72 22.64 12.18
N GLN A 101 -6.33 21.73 11.42
CA GLN A 101 -6.99 20.54 11.96
C GLN A 101 -6.12 19.32 11.73
N VAL A 102 -5.77 18.60 12.79
CA VAL A 102 -5.03 17.34 12.75
C VAL A 102 -6.01 16.21 13.07
N PHE A 103 -6.06 15.19 12.23
CA PHE A 103 -6.82 13.96 12.46
C PHE A 103 -5.83 12.86 12.85
N SER A 104 -6.05 12.27 14.02
CA SER A 104 -5.17 11.26 14.61
C SER A 104 -5.99 10.24 15.38
N GLY A 105 -5.89 8.96 15.00
CA GLY A 105 -6.57 7.85 15.68
C GLY A 105 -8.07 8.07 15.87
N GLY A 106 -8.76 8.58 14.84
CA GLY A 106 -10.19 8.91 14.89
C GLY A 106 -10.56 10.18 15.67
N LYS A 107 -9.60 10.92 16.22
CA LYS A 107 -9.81 12.19 16.93
C LYS A 107 -9.39 13.37 16.08
N ARG A 108 -10.06 14.51 16.28
CA ARG A 108 -9.70 15.81 15.69
C ARG A 108 -9.06 16.72 16.73
N ILE A 109 -7.89 17.25 16.42
CA ILE A 109 -7.12 18.17 17.26
C ILE A 109 -6.97 19.49 16.50
N SER A 110 -7.33 20.61 17.14
CA SER A 110 -7.12 21.95 16.56
C SER A 110 -5.80 22.51 17.07
N LEU A 111 -4.91 22.91 16.17
CA LEU A 111 -3.67 23.62 16.54
C LEU A 111 -3.95 25.12 16.58
N SER A 112 -3.49 25.77 17.64
CA SER A 112 -3.69 27.20 17.85
C SER A 112 -2.89 28.03 16.83
N GLY A 113 -3.54 29.09 16.33
CA GLY A 113 -2.97 29.98 15.31
C GLY A 113 -3.63 29.79 13.95
N ARG A 114 -3.51 30.82 13.12
CA ARG A 114 -4.12 30.87 11.79
C ARG A 114 -3.03 30.91 10.74
N MET A 115 -3.26 30.23 9.63
CA MET A 115 -2.38 30.26 8.47
C MET A 115 -2.90 31.34 7.51
N GLU A 116 -2.08 32.35 7.23
CA GLU A 116 -2.39 33.35 6.21
C GLU A 116 -2.04 32.83 4.81
N GLY A 117 -2.45 33.55 3.77
CA GLY A 117 -2.20 33.13 2.38
C GLY A 117 -0.71 32.93 2.06
N SER A 118 0.16 33.79 2.62
CA SER A 118 1.62 33.64 2.49
C SER A 118 2.15 32.38 3.16
N ASP A 119 1.63 32.02 4.33
CA ASP A 119 2.06 30.83 5.07
C ASP A 119 1.69 29.55 4.31
N ILE A 120 0.50 29.52 3.70
CA ILE A 120 0.04 28.39 2.88
C ILE A 120 0.91 28.23 1.63
N ASN A 121 1.19 29.33 0.93
CA ASN A 121 2.06 29.29 -0.25
C ASN A 121 3.49 28.85 0.12
N ASN A 122 4.02 29.35 1.23
CA ASN A 122 5.35 28.94 1.72
C ASN A 122 5.37 27.46 2.13
N LEU A 123 4.34 26.98 2.83
CA LEU A 123 4.20 25.57 3.17
C LEU A 123 4.18 24.70 1.91
N LEU A 124 3.35 25.05 0.91
CA LEU A 124 3.31 24.31 -0.34
C LEU A 124 4.67 24.30 -1.06
N ASN A 125 5.34 25.45 -1.16
CA ASN A 125 6.67 25.56 -1.77
C ASN A 125 7.71 24.70 -1.05
N ASN A 126 7.69 24.68 0.28
CA ASN A 126 8.56 23.84 1.09
C ASN A 126 8.28 22.35 0.86
N LEU A 127 7.01 21.95 0.78
CA LEU A 127 6.59 20.58 0.50
C LEU A 127 7.03 20.12 -0.90
N MET A 128 6.98 21.02 -1.89
CA MET A 128 7.49 20.78 -3.25
C MET A 128 9.02 20.86 -3.35
N LYS A 129 9.73 21.21 -2.26
CA LYS A 129 11.18 21.52 -2.26
C LYS A 129 11.56 22.53 -3.36
N PHE A 130 10.68 23.48 -3.65
CA PHE A 130 10.81 24.48 -4.72
C PHE A 130 10.90 23.94 -6.16
N SER A 131 10.59 22.66 -6.40
CA SER A 131 10.62 22.04 -7.73
C SER A 131 9.28 22.14 -8.47
N TYR A 132 8.79 23.35 -8.73
CA TYR A 132 7.46 23.55 -9.32
C TYR A 132 7.23 22.77 -10.62
N TYR A 133 8.22 22.78 -11.53
CA TYR A 133 8.13 22.09 -12.83
C TYR A 133 8.02 20.56 -12.71
N ALA A 134 8.46 19.97 -11.60
CA ALA A 134 8.31 18.53 -11.36
C ALA A 134 6.86 18.15 -11.01
N TYR A 135 6.02 19.11 -10.64
CA TYR A 135 4.65 18.88 -10.17
C TYR A 135 3.57 19.51 -11.05
N GLU A 136 3.91 20.10 -12.20
CA GLU A 136 2.94 20.87 -13.00
C GLU A 136 1.71 20.02 -13.39
N GLU A 137 1.92 18.79 -13.84
CA GLU A 137 0.84 17.86 -14.17
C GLU A 137 0.01 17.45 -12.96
N ASP A 138 0.64 17.24 -11.81
CA ASP A 138 -0.04 16.83 -10.58
C ASP A 138 -0.83 17.98 -9.96
N LEU A 139 -0.25 19.19 -9.95
CA LEU A 139 -0.92 20.43 -9.55
C LEU A 139 -2.18 20.67 -10.39
N ALA A 140 -2.12 20.41 -11.70
CA ALA A 140 -3.28 20.48 -12.58
C ALA A 140 -4.38 19.46 -12.22
N LYS A 141 -4.00 18.30 -11.66
CA LYS A 141 -4.93 17.29 -11.09
C LYS A 141 -5.41 17.64 -9.67
N GLY A 142 -4.87 18.70 -9.05
CA GLY A 142 -5.28 19.18 -7.72
C GLY A 142 -4.64 18.46 -6.54
N PHE A 143 -3.52 17.76 -6.74
CA PHE A 143 -2.74 17.19 -5.65
C PHE A 143 -1.24 17.15 -6.00
N ILE A 144 -0.38 16.90 -5.03
CA ILE A 144 1.02 16.51 -5.27
C ILE A 144 1.38 15.31 -4.38
N THR A 145 2.28 14.46 -4.84
CA THR A 145 2.90 13.41 -4.02
C THR A 145 4.26 13.91 -3.53
N ILE A 146 4.51 13.81 -2.22
CA ILE A 146 5.76 14.30 -1.60
C ILE A 146 6.55 13.15 -0.96
N ASP A 147 7.80 13.43 -0.59
CA ASP A 147 8.71 12.52 0.12
C ASP A 147 7.97 11.82 1.29
N GLY A 148 8.06 10.48 1.34
CA GLY A 148 7.27 9.65 2.27
C GLY A 148 5.98 9.07 1.66
N GLY A 149 5.75 9.26 0.36
CA GLY A 149 4.54 8.79 -0.34
C GLY A 149 3.27 9.47 0.15
N HIS A 150 3.42 10.65 0.77
CA HIS A 150 2.30 11.42 1.31
C HIS A 150 1.65 12.22 0.19
N ARG A 151 0.34 12.47 0.30
CA ARG A 151 -0.40 13.22 -0.71
C ARG A 151 -0.87 14.55 -0.16
N VAL A 152 -0.62 15.62 -0.89
CA VAL A 152 -1.10 16.97 -0.55
C VAL A 152 -2.16 17.36 -1.55
N GLY A 153 -3.42 17.32 -1.15
CA GLY A 153 -4.54 17.87 -1.93
C GLY A 153 -4.54 19.39 -1.86
N ILE A 154 -4.83 20.04 -2.99
CA ILE A 154 -4.73 21.50 -3.13
C ILE A 154 -6.06 22.03 -3.65
N CYS A 155 -6.60 23.05 -2.98
CA CYS A 155 -7.78 23.76 -3.46
C CYS A 155 -7.51 25.25 -3.59
N GLY A 156 -8.09 25.84 -4.62
CA GLY A 156 -8.00 27.24 -4.96
C GLY A 156 -8.81 27.53 -6.22
N LYS A 157 -8.50 28.63 -6.90
CA LYS A 157 -9.12 29.02 -8.16
C LYS A 157 -8.43 28.31 -9.33
N ALA A 158 -9.13 27.35 -9.95
CA ALA A 158 -8.66 26.71 -11.17
C ALA A 158 -8.63 27.70 -12.34
N VAL A 159 -7.54 27.64 -13.11
CA VAL A 159 -7.38 28.29 -14.41
C VAL A 159 -7.57 27.21 -15.47
N ILE A 160 -8.46 27.46 -16.41
CA ILE A 160 -8.84 26.50 -17.44
C ILE A 160 -8.35 27.05 -18.79
N ASP A 161 -7.62 26.23 -19.53
CA ASP A 161 -7.30 26.47 -20.94
C ASP A 161 -7.76 25.27 -21.78
N LYS A 162 -8.49 25.55 -22.87
CA LYS A 162 -9.05 24.53 -23.78
C LYS A 162 -9.76 23.37 -23.08
N GLY A 163 -10.50 23.67 -22.01
CA GLY A 163 -11.26 22.67 -21.23
C GLY A 163 -10.41 21.81 -20.30
N LYS A 164 -9.10 22.06 -20.17
CA LYS A 164 -8.21 21.41 -19.21
C LYS A 164 -7.79 22.40 -18.13
N VAL A 165 -7.72 21.92 -16.88
CA VAL A 165 -7.12 22.69 -15.79
C VAL A 165 -5.62 22.79 -16.08
N THR A 166 -5.08 24.00 -16.09
CA THR A 166 -3.64 24.24 -16.28
C THR A 166 -2.95 24.64 -14.99
N LEU A 167 -3.65 25.36 -14.11
CA LEU A 167 -3.09 25.90 -12.88
C LEU A 167 -4.16 26.04 -11.81
N ILE A 168 -3.78 25.89 -10.54
CA ILE A 168 -4.57 26.32 -9.39
C ILE A 168 -3.88 27.52 -8.75
N ARG A 169 -4.52 28.69 -8.80
CA ARG A 169 -4.06 29.92 -8.12
C ARG A 169 -4.93 30.23 -6.90
N ASP A 170 -4.57 31.27 -6.14
CA ASP A 170 -5.35 31.72 -4.98
C ASP A 170 -5.66 30.56 -4.00
N ILE A 171 -4.61 29.82 -3.62
CA ILE A 171 -4.72 28.60 -2.81
C ILE A 171 -5.44 28.92 -1.50
N SER A 172 -6.57 28.25 -1.27
CA SER A 172 -7.44 28.45 -0.12
C SER A 172 -7.22 27.41 0.98
N SER A 173 -6.77 26.21 0.61
CA SER A 173 -6.55 25.11 1.55
C SER A 173 -5.61 24.04 1.02
N LEU A 174 -4.94 23.37 1.95
CA LEU A 174 -4.14 22.18 1.70
C LEU A 174 -4.66 21.03 2.57
N ASN A 175 -4.64 19.82 2.02
CA ASN A 175 -4.94 18.60 2.75
C ASN A 175 -3.78 17.62 2.65
N ILE A 176 -3.00 17.48 3.72
CA ILE A 176 -1.85 16.59 3.77
C ILE A 176 -2.33 15.26 4.36
N ARG A 177 -2.41 14.23 3.52
CA ARG A 177 -2.74 12.86 3.90
C ARG A 177 -1.45 12.07 4.03
N TYR A 178 -1.21 11.58 5.23
CA TYR A 178 -0.02 10.82 5.52
C TYR A 178 -0.25 9.36 5.20
N SER A 179 0.64 8.83 4.36
CA SER A 179 0.74 7.40 4.18
C SER A 179 1.57 6.78 5.30
N LYS A 180 1.09 5.63 5.79
CA LYS A 180 1.78 4.83 6.80
C LYS A 180 2.14 3.49 6.20
N GLU A 181 3.28 2.99 6.63
CA GLU A 181 3.74 1.66 6.30
C GLU A 181 3.41 0.70 7.45
N ILE A 182 2.78 -0.43 7.15
CA ILE A 182 2.53 -1.50 8.12
C ILE A 182 3.42 -2.68 7.73
N VAL A 183 4.51 -2.83 8.46
CA VAL A 183 5.52 -3.87 8.25
C VAL A 183 5.10 -5.15 8.94
N GLY A 184 5.30 -6.29 8.26
CA GLY A 184 5.03 -7.63 8.81
C GLY A 184 3.56 -8.04 8.76
N CYS A 185 2.69 -7.24 8.15
CA CYS A 185 1.29 -7.61 7.95
C CYS A 185 1.13 -8.82 7.01
N SER A 186 2.09 -9.06 6.13
CA SER A 186 2.08 -10.20 5.21
C SER A 186 2.71 -11.48 5.79
N ASP A 187 3.38 -11.41 6.95
CA ASP A 187 4.21 -12.50 7.49
C ASP A 187 3.47 -13.82 7.61
N THR A 188 2.23 -13.77 8.13
CA THR A 188 1.38 -14.94 8.32
C THR A 188 0.91 -15.56 7.00
N LEU A 189 0.92 -14.80 5.91
CA LEU A 189 0.49 -15.23 4.58
C LEU A 189 1.66 -15.66 3.69
N MET A 190 2.92 -15.44 4.10
CA MET A 190 4.09 -15.68 3.24
C MET A 190 4.25 -17.12 2.76
N HIS A 191 3.81 -18.11 3.54
CA HIS A 191 3.82 -19.52 3.15
C HIS A 191 2.75 -19.88 2.10
N LEU A 192 1.79 -18.98 1.84
CA LEU A 192 0.88 -19.07 0.70
C LEU A 192 1.54 -18.58 -0.58
N ILE A 193 2.55 -17.72 -0.46
CA ILE A 193 3.17 -17.00 -1.57
C ILE A 193 4.47 -17.68 -2.01
N ILE A 194 5.28 -18.13 -1.04
CA ILE A 194 6.52 -18.87 -1.24
C ILE A 194 6.33 -20.27 -0.66
N ASN A 195 6.40 -21.27 -1.53
CA ASN A 195 6.26 -22.68 -1.16
C ASN A 195 7.54 -23.21 -0.49
N ASP A 196 7.45 -24.37 0.17
CA ASP A 196 8.58 -25.02 0.86
C ASP A 196 9.76 -25.33 -0.08
N ASP A 197 9.48 -25.61 -1.36
CA ASP A 197 10.47 -25.84 -2.40
C ASP A 197 11.08 -24.56 -2.98
N LYS A 198 10.74 -23.39 -2.39
CA LYS A 198 11.14 -22.04 -2.82
C LYS A 198 10.52 -21.59 -4.14
N SER A 199 9.53 -22.31 -4.69
CA SER A 199 8.74 -21.79 -5.81
C SER A 199 7.77 -20.69 -5.34
N LEU A 200 7.45 -19.78 -6.26
CA LEU A 200 6.52 -18.67 -6.02
C LEU A 200 5.15 -19.01 -6.62
N ASN A 201 4.09 -18.58 -5.94
CA ASN A 201 2.72 -18.69 -6.41
C ASN A 201 2.25 -17.39 -7.09
N ASN A 202 1.38 -17.53 -8.08
CA ASN A 202 0.53 -16.46 -8.57
C ASN A 202 -0.56 -16.20 -7.53
N VAL A 203 -0.70 -14.96 -7.07
CA VAL A 203 -1.62 -14.61 -5.98
C VAL A 203 -2.55 -13.48 -6.39
N LEU A 204 -3.85 -13.69 -6.22
CA LEU A 204 -4.86 -12.67 -6.36
C LEU A 204 -5.43 -12.28 -4.99
N ILE A 205 -5.44 -10.99 -4.68
CA ILE A 205 -6.08 -10.46 -3.47
C ILE A 205 -7.39 -9.79 -3.86
N VAL A 206 -8.50 -10.37 -3.44
CA VAL A 206 -9.86 -9.86 -3.70
C VAL A 206 -10.31 -9.10 -2.47
N SER A 207 -10.73 -7.85 -2.64
CA SER A 207 -11.02 -7.02 -1.49
C SER A 207 -11.89 -5.80 -1.83
N PRO A 208 -12.85 -5.42 -0.95
CA PRO A 208 -13.59 -4.17 -1.06
C PRO A 208 -12.66 -2.95 -0.93
N PRO A 209 -13.03 -1.77 -1.44
CA PRO A 209 -12.29 -0.54 -1.23
C PRO A 209 -11.93 -0.31 0.25
N ASN A 210 -10.78 0.31 0.51
CA ASN A 210 -10.28 0.66 1.85
C ASN A 210 -9.98 -0.49 2.83
N CYS A 211 -9.94 -1.74 2.38
CA CYS A 211 -9.56 -2.90 3.21
C CYS A 211 -8.04 -3.18 3.28
N GLY A 212 -7.19 -2.22 2.87
CA GLY A 212 -5.73 -2.30 3.02
C GLY A 212 -4.96 -3.13 1.98
N LYS A 213 -5.56 -3.43 0.83
CA LYS A 213 -4.94 -4.11 -0.35
C LYS A 213 -3.50 -3.65 -0.64
N THR A 214 -3.34 -2.34 -0.85
CA THR A 214 -2.05 -1.74 -1.22
C THR A 214 -1.01 -1.93 -0.12
N THR A 215 -1.44 -1.87 1.14
CA THR A 215 -0.57 -2.12 2.29
C THR A 215 -0.09 -3.57 2.33
N LEU A 216 -0.97 -4.52 2.06
CA LEU A 216 -0.61 -5.92 2.01
C LEU A 216 0.38 -6.22 0.87
N ILE A 217 0.10 -5.82 -0.37
CA ILE A 217 0.99 -6.12 -1.51
C ILE A 217 2.36 -5.45 -1.38
N ARG A 218 2.43 -4.27 -0.74
CA ARG A 218 3.69 -3.60 -0.43
C ARG A 218 4.56 -4.42 0.52
N ASP A 219 3.97 -4.91 1.61
CA ASP A 219 4.69 -5.72 2.59
C ASP A 219 5.06 -7.10 2.01
N ILE A 220 4.20 -7.68 1.17
CA ILE A 220 4.52 -8.88 0.38
C ILE A 220 5.76 -8.62 -0.50
N ALA A 221 5.80 -7.52 -1.24
CA ALA A 221 6.93 -7.16 -2.10
C ALA A 221 8.24 -7.09 -1.31
N ARG A 222 8.21 -6.44 -0.13
CA ARG A 222 9.34 -6.39 0.79
C ARG A 222 9.77 -7.79 1.21
N ASN A 223 8.85 -8.60 1.69
CA ASN A 223 9.15 -9.91 2.23
C ASN A 223 9.70 -10.86 1.16
N ILE A 224 9.11 -10.87 -0.04
CA ILE A 224 9.64 -11.64 -1.18
C ILE A 224 11.07 -11.19 -1.52
N SER A 225 11.30 -9.88 -1.65
CA SER A 225 12.64 -9.37 -1.99
C SER A 225 13.67 -9.67 -0.90
N THR A 226 13.26 -9.61 0.38
CA THR A 226 14.11 -9.95 1.54
C THR A 226 14.49 -11.43 1.56
N LYS A 227 13.65 -12.31 1.00
CA LYS A 227 13.94 -13.74 0.81
C LYS A 227 14.85 -14.01 -0.39
N GLY A 228 15.28 -12.98 -1.11
CA GLY A 228 16.27 -13.11 -2.20
C GLY A 228 15.66 -13.31 -3.59
N TYR A 229 14.41 -12.93 -3.80
CA TYR A 229 13.78 -12.96 -5.14
C TYR A 229 13.81 -11.59 -5.81
N LYS A 230 13.91 -11.58 -7.13
CA LYS A 230 13.78 -10.37 -7.95
C LYS A 230 12.31 -9.98 -8.11
N VAL A 231 11.94 -8.81 -7.59
CA VAL A 231 10.57 -8.29 -7.60
C VAL A 231 10.49 -7.09 -8.53
N GLY A 232 9.57 -7.13 -9.49
CA GLY A 232 9.16 -5.95 -10.25
C GLY A 232 7.86 -5.38 -9.69
N ILE A 233 7.75 -4.07 -9.50
CA ILE A 233 6.53 -3.38 -9.13
C ILE A 233 6.05 -2.55 -10.33
N CYS A 234 4.81 -2.74 -10.76
CA CYS A 234 4.15 -1.90 -11.77
C CYS A 234 2.96 -1.18 -11.12
N ASP A 235 3.05 0.14 -10.99
CA ASP A 235 2.12 0.93 -10.18
C ASP A 235 1.59 2.12 -10.98
N GLU A 236 0.27 2.16 -11.21
CA GLU A 236 -0.37 3.23 -11.98
C GLU A 236 -0.57 4.51 -11.16
N ARG A 237 -0.66 4.38 -9.83
CA ARG A 237 -1.08 5.46 -8.92
C ARG A 237 0.02 5.91 -7.97
N SER A 238 1.21 5.33 -8.09
CA SER A 238 2.36 5.59 -7.22
C SER A 238 2.04 5.33 -5.74
N GLU A 239 1.24 4.31 -5.45
CA GLU A 239 0.80 3.99 -4.08
C GLU A 239 1.62 2.88 -3.43
N ILE A 240 2.07 1.86 -4.17
CA ILE A 240 2.81 0.71 -3.67
C ILE A 240 4.18 1.13 -3.18
N ALA A 241 5.00 1.72 -4.05
CA ALA A 241 6.37 2.15 -3.71
C ALA A 241 6.45 3.62 -3.27
N GLY A 242 5.43 4.42 -3.60
CA GLY A 242 5.42 5.85 -3.26
C GLY A 242 6.66 6.54 -3.80
N MET A 243 7.00 6.31 -5.08
CA MET A 243 8.25 6.80 -5.63
C MET A 243 8.26 8.32 -5.61
N TYR A 244 9.42 8.86 -5.24
CA TYR A 244 9.68 10.28 -5.19
C TYR A 244 11.09 10.54 -5.71
N ASN A 245 11.23 11.25 -6.83
CA ASN A 245 12.50 11.52 -7.49
C ASN A 245 13.37 10.26 -7.70
N GLY A 246 12.75 9.17 -8.15
CA GLY A 246 13.44 7.89 -8.40
C GLY A 246 13.82 7.09 -7.14
N VAL A 247 13.37 7.53 -5.96
CA VAL A 247 13.61 6.84 -4.69
C VAL A 247 12.28 6.40 -4.10
N SER A 248 12.21 5.14 -3.65
CA SER A 248 11.05 4.63 -2.91
C SER A 248 10.90 5.34 -1.57
N SER A 249 9.67 5.72 -1.22
CA SER A 249 9.35 6.25 0.10
C SER A 249 9.18 5.16 1.16
N TYR A 250 9.02 3.92 0.73
CA TYR A 250 8.82 2.74 1.56
C TYR A 250 10.05 1.84 1.57
N HIS A 251 10.21 1.07 2.64
CA HIS A 251 11.30 0.11 2.73
C HIS A 251 10.94 -1.17 1.99
N PHE A 252 11.86 -1.62 1.15
CA PHE A 252 11.79 -2.89 0.44
C PHE A 252 13.08 -3.69 0.66
N GLY A 253 13.10 -4.93 0.17
CA GLY A 253 14.33 -5.71 0.09
C GLY A 253 15.28 -5.20 -1.00
N MET A 254 16.44 -5.85 -1.12
CA MET A 254 17.54 -5.38 -1.97
C MET A 254 17.27 -5.48 -3.49
N MET A 255 16.26 -6.24 -3.90
CA MET A 255 16.00 -6.58 -5.31
C MET A 255 14.56 -6.24 -5.69
N VAL A 256 14.24 -4.94 -5.62
CA VAL A 256 12.96 -4.40 -6.06
C VAL A 256 13.19 -3.33 -7.12
N ASP A 257 12.61 -3.55 -8.30
CA ASP A 257 12.59 -2.59 -9.40
C ASP A 257 11.16 -2.03 -9.55
N VAL A 258 11.03 -0.72 -9.77
CA VAL A 258 9.71 -0.06 -9.79
C VAL A 258 9.50 0.71 -11.09
N LEU A 259 8.40 0.41 -11.79
CA LEU A 259 7.81 1.27 -12.82
C LEU A 259 6.64 2.03 -12.19
N ASP A 260 6.86 3.32 -11.96
CA ASP A 260 5.93 4.22 -11.27
C ASP A 260 5.14 5.08 -12.27
N GLY A 261 3.85 5.29 -12.00
CA GLY A 261 2.95 6.04 -12.89
C GLY A 261 2.75 5.38 -14.26
N CYS A 262 3.05 4.09 -14.40
CA CYS A 262 3.04 3.37 -15.67
C CYS A 262 1.76 2.52 -15.78
N PRO A 263 1.04 2.54 -16.92
CA PRO A 263 -0.06 1.61 -17.17
C PRO A 263 0.38 0.16 -16.93
N LYS A 264 -0.28 -0.55 -16.01
CA LYS A 264 0.21 -1.84 -15.50
C LYS A 264 0.39 -2.91 -16.57
N ALA A 265 -0.51 -2.96 -17.54
CA ALA A 265 -0.44 -3.90 -18.66
C ALA A 265 0.85 -3.70 -19.47
N GLU A 266 1.20 -2.44 -19.77
CA GLU A 266 2.43 -2.11 -20.49
C GLU A 266 3.66 -2.33 -19.60
N GLY A 267 3.60 -1.89 -18.34
CA GLY A 267 4.66 -2.05 -17.35
C GLY A 267 5.05 -3.51 -17.12
N MET A 268 4.07 -4.42 -17.03
CA MET A 268 4.32 -5.87 -16.92
C MET A 268 5.16 -6.39 -18.09
N ILE A 269 4.81 -6.02 -19.32
CA ILE A 269 5.55 -6.43 -20.51
C ILE A 269 6.95 -5.83 -20.53
N MET A 270 7.11 -4.56 -20.14
CA MET A 270 8.41 -3.91 -20.03
C MET A 270 9.31 -4.65 -19.03
N MET A 271 8.80 -4.94 -17.83
CA MET A 271 9.54 -5.64 -16.78
C MET A 271 10.08 -7.00 -17.22
N ILE A 272 9.24 -7.83 -17.87
CA ILE A 272 9.67 -9.13 -18.39
C ILE A 272 10.84 -8.98 -19.36
N ARG A 273 10.78 -7.96 -20.23
CA ARG A 273 11.77 -7.77 -21.30
C ARG A 273 13.10 -7.20 -20.81
N SER A 274 13.09 -6.41 -19.73
CA SER A 274 14.29 -5.64 -19.33
C SER A 274 14.84 -5.96 -17.95
N MET A 275 14.01 -6.39 -16.99
CA MET A 275 14.43 -6.51 -15.59
C MET A 275 14.59 -7.97 -15.13
N SER A 276 14.12 -8.95 -15.92
CA SER A 276 14.14 -10.38 -15.56
C SER A 276 13.55 -10.69 -14.17
N PRO A 277 12.36 -10.15 -13.81
CA PRO A 277 11.76 -10.37 -12.51
C PRO A 277 11.37 -11.84 -12.34
N GLN A 278 11.36 -12.32 -11.10
CA GLN A 278 10.77 -13.62 -10.75
C GLN A 278 9.29 -13.48 -10.40
N VAL A 279 8.92 -12.33 -9.83
CA VAL A 279 7.54 -11.94 -9.58
C VAL A 279 7.32 -10.49 -9.98
N ILE A 280 6.16 -10.21 -10.57
CA ILE A 280 5.66 -8.85 -10.77
C ILE A 280 4.49 -8.63 -9.81
N ILE A 281 4.55 -7.50 -9.11
CA ILE A 281 3.50 -7.04 -8.21
C ILE A 281 2.88 -5.80 -8.83
N THR A 282 1.57 -5.80 -8.96
CA THR A 282 0.82 -4.65 -9.48
C THR A 282 -0.41 -4.38 -8.64
N ASP A 283 -0.97 -3.19 -8.78
CA ASP A 283 -2.07 -2.69 -7.97
C ASP A 283 -3.36 -3.46 -8.26
N GLU A 284 -4.28 -2.90 -9.03
CA GLU A 284 -5.63 -3.41 -9.21
C GLU A 284 -5.88 -3.74 -10.67
N ILE A 285 -6.23 -5.00 -10.96
CA ILE A 285 -6.61 -5.45 -12.30
C ILE A 285 -8.10 -5.29 -12.53
N GLY A 286 -8.48 -5.02 -13.78
CA GLY A 286 -9.90 -4.89 -14.13
C GLY A 286 -10.20 -4.70 -15.61
N LYS A 287 -9.18 -4.70 -16.46
CA LYS A 287 -9.33 -4.52 -17.92
C LYS A 287 -8.84 -5.75 -18.68
N LYS A 288 -9.30 -5.88 -19.92
CA LYS A 288 -8.89 -6.97 -20.82
C LYS A 288 -7.39 -6.93 -21.13
N GLU A 289 -6.80 -5.74 -21.19
CA GLU A 289 -5.36 -5.60 -21.43
C GLU A 289 -4.54 -6.15 -20.24
N ASP A 290 -5.05 -6.02 -19.02
CA ASP A 290 -4.41 -6.58 -17.81
C ASP A 290 -4.37 -8.10 -17.89
N VAL A 291 -5.48 -8.73 -18.30
CA VAL A 291 -5.60 -10.17 -18.51
C VAL A 291 -4.57 -10.68 -19.52
N ALA A 292 -4.44 -10.00 -20.66
CA ALA A 292 -3.47 -10.36 -21.69
C ALA A 292 -2.03 -10.24 -21.19
N ALA A 293 -1.72 -9.18 -20.43
CA ALA A 293 -0.40 -8.98 -19.84
C ALA A 293 -0.06 -10.07 -18.80
N ILE A 294 -1.00 -10.41 -17.90
CA ILE A 294 -0.83 -11.48 -16.90
C ILE A 294 -0.56 -12.82 -17.57
N LYS A 295 -1.32 -13.19 -18.60
CA LYS A 295 -1.08 -14.42 -19.38
C LYS A 295 0.34 -14.43 -19.95
N THR A 296 0.81 -13.29 -20.43
CA THR A 296 2.18 -13.16 -20.95
C THR A 296 3.22 -13.37 -19.84
N CYS A 297 3.03 -12.76 -18.66
CA CYS A 297 3.89 -13.00 -17.50
C CYS A 297 4.00 -14.49 -17.18
N VAL A 298 2.86 -15.17 -17.02
CA VAL A 298 2.79 -16.58 -16.64
C VAL A 298 3.43 -17.48 -17.70
N ASN A 299 3.18 -17.23 -18.99
CA ASN A 299 3.82 -17.96 -20.09
C ASN A 299 5.35 -17.78 -20.13
N CYS A 300 5.86 -16.64 -19.65
CA CYS A 300 7.29 -16.39 -19.49
C CYS A 300 7.88 -16.96 -18.19
N GLY A 301 7.07 -17.65 -17.36
CA GLY A 301 7.50 -18.18 -16.07
C GLY A 301 7.65 -17.12 -14.97
N VAL A 302 7.13 -15.92 -15.19
CA VAL A 302 7.13 -14.83 -14.20
C VAL A 302 5.82 -14.88 -13.42
N LYS A 303 5.91 -14.89 -12.08
CA LYS A 303 4.74 -14.93 -11.22
C LYS A 303 4.10 -13.56 -11.09
N VAL A 304 2.80 -13.51 -10.83
CA VAL A 304 2.06 -12.26 -10.66
C VAL A 304 1.35 -12.25 -9.31
N ILE A 305 1.52 -11.15 -8.57
CA ILE A 305 0.72 -10.84 -7.38
C ILE A 305 -0.03 -9.54 -7.65
N THR A 306 -1.35 -9.58 -7.54
CA THR A 306 -2.17 -8.42 -7.84
C THR A 306 -3.45 -8.41 -7.02
N THR A 307 -4.25 -7.36 -7.17
CA THR A 307 -5.49 -7.16 -6.43
C THR A 307 -6.65 -6.92 -7.38
N ILE A 308 -7.87 -7.17 -6.90
CA ILE A 308 -9.09 -6.77 -7.60
C ILE A 308 -10.12 -6.28 -6.59
N HIS A 309 -10.94 -5.32 -7.01
CA HIS A 309 -12.15 -4.96 -6.28
C HIS A 309 -13.20 -6.06 -6.36
N GLY A 310 -13.53 -6.63 -5.22
CA GLY A 310 -14.58 -7.63 -5.08
C GLY A 310 -14.82 -7.92 -3.61
N ASN A 311 -16.06 -8.27 -3.28
CA ASN A 311 -16.44 -8.72 -1.96
C ASN A 311 -16.26 -10.23 -1.87
N ASP A 312 -16.71 -11.00 -2.85
CA ASP A 312 -16.66 -12.47 -2.81
C ASP A 312 -16.39 -13.11 -4.17
N ALA A 313 -16.44 -14.45 -4.23
CA ALA A 313 -16.16 -15.20 -5.44
C ALA A 313 -17.17 -14.90 -6.56
N GLY A 314 -18.43 -14.58 -6.24
CA GLY A 314 -19.46 -14.25 -7.23
C GLY A 314 -19.20 -12.91 -7.92
N ASP A 315 -18.54 -11.97 -7.24
CA ASP A 315 -18.10 -10.71 -7.87
C ASP A 315 -17.05 -10.95 -8.97
N LEU A 316 -16.26 -12.03 -8.88
CA LEU A 316 -15.28 -12.39 -9.90
C LEU A 316 -15.94 -12.95 -11.16
N GLU A 317 -17.04 -13.69 -11.02
CA GLU A 317 -17.78 -14.31 -12.14
C GLU A 317 -18.29 -13.29 -13.16
N ASN A 318 -18.61 -12.09 -12.70
CA ASN A 318 -19.12 -11.01 -13.54
C ASN A 318 -18.03 -10.02 -14.02
N SER A 319 -16.76 -10.32 -13.72
CA SER A 319 -15.65 -9.42 -14.02
C SER A 319 -15.00 -9.71 -15.37
N GLU A 320 -14.34 -8.71 -15.94
CA GLU A 320 -13.53 -8.85 -17.17
C GLU A 320 -12.33 -9.80 -17.01
N ILE A 321 -12.03 -10.24 -15.78
CA ILE A 321 -10.91 -11.13 -15.46
C ILE A 321 -11.33 -12.58 -15.26
N ILE A 322 -12.62 -12.93 -15.42
CA ILE A 322 -13.14 -14.28 -15.18
C ILE A 322 -12.33 -15.35 -15.93
N GLU A 323 -11.90 -15.03 -17.15
CA GLU A 323 -11.10 -15.94 -17.98
C GLU A 323 -9.80 -16.43 -17.29
N ILE A 324 -9.10 -15.56 -16.54
CA ILE A 324 -7.86 -15.97 -15.85
C ILE A 324 -8.13 -16.70 -14.53
N ILE A 325 -9.31 -16.50 -13.94
CA ILE A 325 -9.79 -17.26 -12.80
C ILE A 325 -10.14 -18.69 -13.24
N ASP A 326 -10.93 -18.84 -14.30
CA ASP A 326 -11.39 -20.13 -14.84
C ASP A 326 -10.22 -20.99 -15.32
N ASN A 327 -9.22 -20.36 -15.96
CA ASN A 327 -8.00 -21.03 -16.39
C ASN A 327 -7.03 -21.36 -15.24
N LYS A 328 -7.40 -21.09 -13.98
CA LYS A 328 -6.57 -21.32 -12.78
C LYS A 328 -5.19 -20.68 -12.90
N THR A 329 -5.15 -19.45 -13.41
CA THR A 329 -3.89 -18.70 -13.56
C THR A 329 -3.31 -18.36 -12.19
N PHE A 330 -4.16 -18.14 -11.20
CA PHE A 330 -3.78 -17.86 -9.81
C PHE A 330 -3.81 -19.14 -8.97
N ASP A 331 -2.67 -19.46 -8.36
CA ASP A 331 -2.51 -20.61 -7.47
C ASP A 331 -3.20 -20.35 -6.11
N VAL A 332 -3.27 -19.07 -5.69
CA VAL A 332 -3.89 -18.63 -4.44
C VAL A 332 -4.77 -17.41 -4.64
N ILE A 333 -5.98 -17.44 -4.08
CA ILE A 333 -6.88 -16.29 -4.00
C ILE A 333 -7.16 -15.96 -2.53
N ILE A 334 -6.86 -14.73 -2.11
CA ILE A 334 -7.03 -14.25 -0.74
C ILE A 334 -8.15 -13.21 -0.70
N PHE A 335 -9.20 -13.46 0.07
CA PHE A 335 -10.30 -12.52 0.27
C PHE A 335 -10.10 -11.71 1.54
N LEU A 336 -10.01 -10.39 1.41
CA LEU A 336 -9.97 -9.47 2.54
C LEU A 336 -11.34 -8.84 2.79
N THR A 337 -11.60 -8.51 4.06
CA THR A 337 -12.77 -7.78 4.52
C THR A 337 -12.37 -6.81 5.64
N ASP A 338 -13.27 -5.89 5.95
CA ASP A 338 -13.22 -4.99 7.09
C ASP A 338 -14.00 -5.49 8.31
N ASP A 339 -14.59 -6.69 8.24
CA ASP A 339 -15.29 -7.35 9.35
C ASP A 339 -14.45 -8.49 9.96
N PRO A 340 -14.10 -8.45 11.27
CA PRO A 340 -14.49 -7.44 12.26
C PRO A 340 -13.68 -6.14 12.17
N THR A 341 -12.51 -6.15 11.54
CA THR A 341 -11.69 -4.94 11.30
C THR A 341 -11.01 -4.98 9.94
N VAL A 342 -10.56 -3.81 9.45
CA VAL A 342 -9.73 -3.68 8.24
C VAL A 342 -8.53 -4.63 8.31
N GLY A 343 -8.32 -5.38 7.21
CA GLY A 343 -7.27 -6.39 7.14
C GLY A 343 -7.67 -7.71 7.76
N THR A 344 -8.95 -8.04 7.76
CA THR A 344 -9.35 -9.40 8.10
C THR A 344 -9.30 -10.25 6.84
N VAL A 345 -8.58 -11.37 6.88
CA VAL A 345 -8.65 -12.42 5.87
C VAL A 345 -9.92 -13.21 6.13
N ARG A 346 -10.86 -13.10 5.20
CA ARG A 346 -12.13 -13.83 5.28
C ARG A 346 -11.95 -15.27 4.84
N GLU A 347 -11.20 -15.46 3.76
CA GLU A 347 -11.09 -16.73 3.07
C GLU A 347 -9.84 -16.80 2.21
N VAL A 348 -9.29 -18.00 2.09
CA VAL A 348 -8.22 -18.34 1.15
C VAL A 348 -8.67 -19.54 0.32
N LEU A 349 -8.55 -19.40 -1.00
CA LEU A 349 -8.78 -20.48 -1.97
C LEU A 349 -7.44 -20.89 -2.59
N ARG A 350 -7.23 -22.20 -2.72
CA ARG A 350 -6.11 -22.80 -3.46
C ARG A 350 -6.63 -23.71 -4.57
N GLY A 351 -6.00 -23.68 -5.74
CA GLY A 351 -6.47 -24.37 -6.94
C GLY A 351 -5.38 -24.85 -7.87
#